data_AF-A0A7X7EYU9-F1
#
_entry.id   AF-A0A7X7EYU9-F1
#
_cell.length_a   1.000
_cell.length_b   1.000
_cell.length_c   1.000
_cell.angle_alpha   90.00
_cell.angle_beta   90.00
_cell.angle_gamma   90.00
#
_symmetry.space_group_name_H-M   'P 1'
#
loop_
_entity.id
_entity.type
_entity.pdbx_description
1 polymer ?
#
loop_
_entity_poly.entity_id
_entity_poly.type
_entity_poly.pdbx_seq_one_letter_code
_entity_poly.pdbx_strand_id
1 'polypeptide(L)'
;QLLLKAMLREVGVEVTVAQDGGEAVEKALATLPGAGHGGGARPEPFDVILMDMQMPILDGYEATRRLRSEGYSGPIIAVTAHAMRGDRQKCLEAGCDDYLTKPIDRERLLETLNTWL
;
A
#
# COMPACT_ATOMS: atom_id res chain seq x y z
N GLN A 1 2.10 -4.63 11.22
CA GLN A 1 2.81 -5.93 11.40
C GLN A 1 4.33 -5.72 11.36
N LEU A 2 5.09 -6.24 12.35
CA LEU A 2 6.57 -6.13 12.40
C LEU A 2 7.32 -7.03 11.39
N LEU A 3 6.68 -8.11 10.89
CA LEU A 3 7.31 -9.12 10.05
C LEU A 3 7.63 -8.63 8.63
N LEU A 4 6.70 -7.93 7.96
CA LEU A 4 6.97 -7.35 6.63
C LEU A 4 8.14 -6.36 6.66
N LYS A 5 8.18 -5.52 7.70
CA LYS A 5 9.25 -4.53 7.86
C LYS A 5 10.63 -5.21 7.95
N ALA A 6 10.71 -6.34 8.64
CA ALA A 6 11.94 -7.11 8.74
C ALA A 6 12.34 -7.71 7.37
N MET A 7 11.40 -8.36 6.69
CA MET A 7 11.65 -8.99 5.39
C MET A 7 12.07 -7.97 4.31
N LEU A 8 11.42 -6.82 4.25
CA LEU A 8 11.73 -5.79 3.26
C LEU A 8 13.09 -5.13 3.54
N ARG A 9 13.45 -4.91 4.82
CA ARG A 9 14.78 -4.38 5.17
C ARG A 9 15.92 -5.33 4.79
N GLU A 10 15.70 -6.64 4.82
CA GLU A 10 16.70 -7.61 4.34
C GLU A 10 16.97 -7.49 2.83
N VAL A 11 16.01 -6.98 2.06
CA VAL A 11 16.10 -6.84 0.60
C VAL A 11 16.75 -5.50 0.19
N GLY A 12 17.05 -4.62 1.16
CA GLY A 12 17.72 -3.35 0.91
C GLY A 12 16.80 -2.23 0.40
N VAL A 13 15.48 -2.41 0.46
CA VAL A 13 14.49 -1.37 0.10
C VAL A 13 14.20 -0.44 1.29
N GLU A 14 13.96 0.84 1.00
CA GLU A 14 13.43 1.77 1.99
C GLU A 14 11.96 1.44 2.30
N VAL A 15 11.62 1.38 3.58
CA VAL A 15 10.28 0.98 4.03
C VAL A 15 9.73 2.03 4.98
N THR A 16 8.67 2.69 4.53
CA THR A 16 7.84 3.53 5.39
C THR A 16 6.65 2.71 5.88
N VAL A 17 6.39 2.73 7.19
CA VAL A 17 5.27 2.00 7.81
C VAL A 17 4.20 2.99 8.25
N ALA A 18 2.94 2.66 7.99
CA ALA A 18 1.76 3.28 8.57
C ALA A 18 1.09 2.32 9.55
N GLN A 19 0.49 2.86 10.62
CA GLN A 19 -0.15 2.10 11.70
C GLN A 19 -1.64 1.85 11.43
N ASP A 20 -2.26 2.69 10.61
CA ASP A 20 -3.64 2.58 10.16
C ASP A 20 -3.82 3.16 8.75
N GLY A 21 -5.03 3.03 8.20
CA GLY A 21 -5.36 3.53 6.87
C GLY A 21 -5.31 5.06 6.75
N GLY A 22 -5.54 5.80 7.83
CA GLY A 22 -5.51 7.26 7.82
C GLY A 22 -4.09 7.77 7.65
N GLU A 23 -3.16 7.24 8.43
CA GLU A 23 -1.73 7.54 8.31
C GLU A 23 -1.18 7.11 6.95
N ALA A 24 -1.63 5.96 6.41
CA ALA A 24 -1.25 5.49 5.09
C ALA A 24 -1.67 6.47 3.99
N VAL A 25 -2.91 6.97 4.05
CA VAL A 25 -3.42 7.99 3.12
C VAL A 25 -2.60 9.26 3.21
N GLU A 26 -2.41 9.80 4.42
CA GLU A 26 -1.68 11.05 4.63
C GLU A 26 -0.26 10.98 4.06
N LYS A 27 0.48 9.91 4.38
CA LYS A 27 1.84 9.71 3.88
C LYS A 27 1.92 9.60 2.37
N ALA A 28 1.04 8.82 1.76
CA ALA A 28 1.04 8.64 0.31
C ALA A 28 0.63 9.93 -0.43
N LEU A 29 -0.38 10.65 0.06
CA LEU A 29 -0.80 11.92 -0.54
C LEU A 29 0.25 13.03 -0.38
N ALA A 30 1.03 13.01 0.70
CA ALA A 30 2.14 13.96 0.90
C ALA A 30 3.22 13.86 -0.20
N THR A 31 3.30 12.72 -0.89
CA THR A 31 4.23 12.53 -2.02
C THR A 31 3.70 13.07 -3.36
N LEU A 32 2.38 13.25 -3.48
CA LEU A 32 1.73 13.62 -4.75
C LEU A 32 2.07 15.05 -5.19
N PRO A 33 2.21 15.27 -6.51
CA PRO A 33 2.33 16.62 -7.05
C PRO A 33 1.03 17.40 -6.90
N GLY A 34 1.01 18.37 -5.98
CA GLY A 34 -0.10 19.32 -5.81
C GLY A 34 -0.71 19.40 -4.40
N ALA A 35 -0.32 18.52 -3.47
CA ALA A 35 -0.92 18.43 -2.14
C ALA A 35 -0.60 19.57 -1.14
N GLY A 36 0.12 20.63 -1.53
CA GLY A 36 0.42 21.74 -0.60
C GLY A 36 1.49 22.72 -1.08
N HIS A 37 1.31 23.98 -0.67
CA HIS A 37 2.00 25.18 -1.13
C HIS A 37 3.40 25.34 -0.52
N GLY A 38 4.42 25.56 -1.34
CA GLY A 38 5.71 26.11 -0.91
C GLY A 38 6.91 25.26 -1.35
N GLY A 39 7.91 25.91 -1.93
CA GLY A 39 9.08 25.31 -2.59
C GLY A 39 10.09 24.63 -1.66
N GLY A 40 9.64 23.69 -0.82
CA GLY A 40 10.50 22.76 -0.09
C GLY A 40 10.73 21.46 -0.87
N ALA A 41 11.78 20.71 -0.49
CA ALA A 41 12.01 19.36 -1.00
C ALA A 41 10.84 18.46 -0.60
N ARG A 42 10.15 17.90 -1.61
CA ARG A 42 9.01 16.99 -1.42
C ARG A 42 9.53 15.55 -1.30
N PRO A 43 8.94 14.70 -0.44
CA PRO A 43 9.23 13.28 -0.47
C PRO A 43 8.88 12.69 -1.85
N GLU A 44 9.72 11.79 -2.32
CA GLU A 44 9.49 11.06 -3.57
C GLU A 44 8.23 10.18 -3.45
N PRO A 45 7.48 10.00 -4.55
CA PRO A 45 6.36 9.06 -4.58
C PRO A 45 6.83 7.65 -4.24
N PHE A 46 5.99 6.92 -3.51
CA PHE A 46 6.26 5.51 -3.24
C PHE A 46 6.18 4.71 -4.53
N ASP A 47 7.20 3.89 -4.78
CA ASP A 47 7.20 2.97 -5.92
C ASP A 47 6.08 1.94 -5.79
N VAL A 48 5.78 1.51 -4.55
CA VAL A 48 4.72 0.54 -4.27
C VAL A 48 4.15 0.69 -2.86
N ILE A 49 2.83 0.54 -2.74
CA ILE A 49 2.14 0.51 -1.44
C ILE A 49 1.62 -0.91 -1.18
N LEU A 50 2.06 -1.49 -0.06
CA LEU A 50 1.45 -2.70 0.50
C LEU A 50 0.37 -2.29 1.51
N MET A 51 -0.90 -2.43 1.14
CA MET A 51 -2.05 -1.98 1.92
C MET A 51 -2.70 -3.15 2.67
N ASP A 52 -2.66 -3.15 4.00
CA ASP A 52 -3.35 -4.16 4.80
C ASP A 52 -4.87 -3.95 4.77
N MET A 53 -5.63 -4.93 4.27
CA MET A 53 -7.10 -4.90 4.21
C MET A 53 -7.77 -5.28 5.53
N GLN A 54 -6.99 -5.62 6.55
CA GLN A 54 -7.49 -5.91 7.88
C GLN A 54 -6.78 -5.01 8.89
N MET A 55 -7.13 -3.72 8.84
CA MET A 55 -6.66 -2.72 9.80
C MET A 55 -7.76 -2.32 10.80
N PRO A 56 -7.39 -2.01 12.05
CA PRO A 56 -8.31 -1.38 12.99
C PRO A 56 -8.57 0.09 12.59
N ILE A 57 -9.74 0.63 12.96
CA ILE A 57 -10.15 2.03 12.79
C ILE A 57 -10.53 2.41 11.35
N LEU A 58 -9.56 2.50 10.42
CA LEU A 58 -9.82 2.76 9.00
C LEU A 58 -9.38 1.56 8.17
N ASP A 59 -10.35 0.98 7.46
CA ASP A 59 -10.13 -0.21 6.65
C ASP A 59 -9.31 0.12 5.39
N GLY A 60 -8.43 -0.81 4.99
CA GLY A 60 -7.55 -0.67 3.82
C GLY A 60 -8.32 -0.43 2.52
N TYR A 61 -9.55 -0.93 2.41
CA TYR A 61 -10.42 -0.65 1.26
C TYR A 61 -10.80 0.83 1.17
N GLU A 62 -11.11 1.46 2.31
CA GLU A 62 -11.49 2.87 2.35
C GLU A 62 -10.28 3.78 2.16
N ALA A 63 -9.14 3.41 2.74
CA ALA A 63 -7.86 4.05 2.49
C ALA A 63 -7.51 4.04 0.99
N THR A 64 -7.63 2.88 0.33
CA THR A 64 -7.38 2.74 -1.12
C THR A 64 -8.31 3.61 -1.94
N ARG A 65 -9.61 3.59 -1.66
CA ARG A 65 -10.58 4.45 -2.36
C ARG A 65 -10.24 5.93 -2.23
N ARG A 66 -9.84 6.36 -1.04
CA ARG A 66 -9.44 7.74 -0.77
C ARG A 66 -8.16 8.12 -1.52
N LEU A 67 -7.16 7.24 -1.54
CA LEU A 67 -5.97 7.43 -2.35
C LEU A 67 -6.31 7.65 -3.82
N ARG A 68 -7.16 6.78 -4.39
CA ARG A 68 -7.58 6.90 -5.79
C ARG A 68 -8.39 8.17 -6.05
N SER A 69 -9.30 8.56 -5.15
CA SER A 69 -10.09 9.79 -5.33
C SER A 69 -9.25 11.06 -5.27
N GLU A 70 -8.15 11.04 -4.52
CA GLU A 70 -7.21 12.15 -4.36
C GLU A 70 -6.10 12.13 -5.45
N GLY A 71 -6.20 11.24 -6.44
CA GLY A 71 -5.33 11.20 -7.60
C GLY A 71 -4.06 10.37 -7.44
N TYR A 72 -3.97 9.52 -6.41
CA TYR A 72 -2.84 8.58 -6.30
C TYR A 72 -2.91 7.50 -7.39
N SER A 73 -1.92 7.51 -8.28
CA SER A 73 -1.84 6.58 -9.41
C SER A 73 -0.79 5.49 -9.25
N GLY A 74 0.03 5.53 -8.19
CA GLY A 74 1.02 4.49 -7.92
C GLY A 74 0.39 3.12 -7.64
N PRO A 75 1.18 2.03 -7.71
CA PRO A 75 0.66 0.69 -7.50
C PRO A 75 0.32 0.43 -6.03
N ILE A 76 -0.89 -0.09 -5.80
CA ILE A 76 -1.39 -0.47 -4.48
C ILE A 76 -1.70 -1.96 -4.48
N ILE A 77 -0.90 -2.72 -3.72
CA ILE A 77 -1.07 -4.15 -3.54
C ILE A 77 -1.80 -4.39 -2.23
N ALA A 78 -2.99 -4.98 -2.30
CA ALA A 78 -3.77 -5.36 -1.13
C ALA A 78 -3.10 -6.51 -0.36
N VAL A 79 -3.15 -6.49 0.96
CA VAL A 79 -2.70 -7.60 1.82
C VAL A 79 -3.88 -8.05 2.66
N THR A 80 -4.45 -9.21 2.34
CA THR A 80 -5.66 -9.74 2.99
C THR A 80 -5.40 -11.08 3.67
N ALA A 81 -6.05 -11.41 4.79
CA ALA A 81 -5.97 -12.77 5.34
C ALA A 81 -6.87 -13.79 4.62
N HIS A 82 -7.78 -13.32 3.76
CA HIS A 82 -8.71 -14.18 3.05
C HIS A 82 -8.50 -14.06 1.54
N ALA A 83 -8.17 -15.20 0.93
CA ALA A 83 -7.95 -15.36 -0.51
C ALA A 83 -9.25 -15.70 -1.28
N MET A 84 -10.42 -15.49 -0.67
CA MET A 84 -11.68 -15.89 -1.28
C MET A 84 -11.97 -15.00 -2.50
N ARG A 85 -12.55 -15.58 -3.57
CA ARG A 85 -12.83 -14.87 -4.83
C ARG A 85 -13.59 -13.55 -4.64
N GLY A 86 -14.47 -13.46 -3.63
CA GLY A 86 -15.20 -12.23 -3.32
C GLY A 86 -14.32 -11.11 -2.79
N ASP A 87 -13.25 -11.40 -2.05
CA ASP A 87 -12.36 -10.38 -1.48
C ASP A 87 -11.41 -9.82 -2.53
N ARG A 88 -10.98 -10.65 -3.48
CA ARG A 88 -10.24 -10.17 -4.66
C ARG A 88 -11.03 -9.10 -5.41
N GLN A 89 -12.31 -9.37 -5.66
CA GLN A 89 -13.17 -8.45 -6.38
C GLN A 89 -13.32 -7.12 -5.62
N LYS A 90 -13.51 -7.18 -4.29
CA LYS A 90 -13.56 -5.97 -3.44
C LYS A 90 -12.26 -5.16 -3.47
N CYS A 91 -11.10 -5.83 -3.49
CA CYS A 91 -9.80 -5.14 -3.55
C CYS A 91 -9.66 -4.38 -4.88
N LEU A 92 -10.00 -5.03 -5.99
CA LEU A 92 -9.98 -4.40 -7.31
C LEU A 92 -10.99 -3.26 -7.42
N GLU A 93 -12.19 -3.44 -6.87
CA GLU A 93 -13.23 -2.39 -6.83
C GLU A 93 -12.84 -1.20 -5.96
N ALA A 94 -12.05 -1.42 -4.90
CA ALA A 94 -11.47 -0.34 -4.10
C ALA A 94 -10.37 0.42 -4.85
N GLY A 95 -9.83 -0.17 -5.92
CA GLY A 95 -8.79 0.42 -6.75
C GLY A 95 -7.39 -0.14 -6.48
N CYS A 96 -7.26 -1.32 -5.89
CA CYS A 96 -5.97 -2.02 -5.81
C CYS A 96 -5.60 -2.60 -7.18
N ASP A 97 -4.30 -2.66 -7.45
CA ASP A 97 -3.77 -3.23 -8.70
C ASP A 97 -3.51 -4.73 -8.57
N ASP A 98 -3.11 -5.17 -7.38
CA ASP A 98 -2.86 -6.57 -7.09
C ASP A 98 -3.18 -6.91 -5.62
N TYR A 99 -3.01 -8.17 -5.23
CA TYR A 99 -3.26 -8.63 -3.87
C TYR A 99 -2.32 -9.77 -3.45
N LEU A 100 -2.02 -9.80 -2.16
CA LEU A 100 -1.26 -10.80 -1.45
C LEU A 100 -2.10 -11.35 -0.30
N THR A 101 -1.96 -12.64 -0.04
CA THR A 101 -2.69 -13.33 1.01
C THR A 101 -1.80 -13.57 2.21
N LYS A 102 -2.30 -13.37 3.43
CA LYS A 102 -1.57 -13.70 4.66
C LYS A 102 -1.67 -15.22 4.95
N PRO A 103 -0.61 -15.84 5.48
CA PRO A 103 0.73 -15.28 5.71
C PRO A 103 1.43 -14.96 4.38
N ILE A 104 2.10 -13.80 4.31
CA ILE A 104 2.81 -13.40 3.09
C ILE A 104 4.05 -14.29 2.93
N ASP A 105 4.10 -15.01 1.81
CA ASP A 105 5.27 -15.77 1.41
C ASP A 105 6.36 -14.85 0.84
N ARG A 106 7.63 -15.09 1.19
CA ARG A 106 8.76 -14.27 0.74
C ARG A 106 8.92 -14.28 -0.77
N GLU A 107 8.79 -15.45 -1.40
CA GLU A 107 8.93 -15.59 -2.85
C GLU A 107 7.81 -14.82 -3.55
N ARG A 108 6.56 -14.99 -3.07
CA ARG A 108 5.42 -14.22 -3.59
C ARG A 108 5.59 -12.72 -3.44
N LEU A 109 6.07 -12.25 -2.28
CA LEU A 109 6.33 -10.83 -2.06
C LEU A 109 7.37 -10.32 -3.08
N LEU A 110 8.47 -11.03 -3.26
CA LEU A 110 9.53 -10.66 -4.21
C LEU A 110 9.05 -10.70 -5.67
N GLU A 111 8.26 -11.70 -6.06
CA GLU A 111 7.65 -11.78 -7.40
C GLU A 111 6.76 -10.58 -7.69
N THR A 112 5.88 -10.23 -6.74
CA THR A 112 4.99 -9.09 -6.89
C THR A 112 5.80 -7.78 -6.93
N LEU A 113 6.77 -7.60 -6.04
CA LEU A 113 7.65 -6.42 -6.07
C LEU A 113 8.40 -6.31 -7.41
N ASN A 114 8.95 -7.40 -7.94
CA ASN A 114 9.64 -7.42 -9.23
C ASN A 114 8.71 -7.17 -10.44
N THR A 115 7.39 -7.28 -10.24
CA THR A 115 6.40 -6.99 -11.28
C THR A 115 6.04 -5.50 -11.32
N TRP A 116 6.14 -4.81 -10.18
CA TRP A 116 5.66 -3.44 -10.00
C TRP A 116 6.75 -2.38 -9.76
N LEU A 117 7.96 -2.80 -9.34
CA LEU A 117 9.18 -1.99 -9.28
C LEU A 117 9.93 -2.05 -10.62
#